data_AF-A0A2N1RLV1-F1
#
_entry.id   AF-A0A2N1RLV1-F1
#
_cell.length_a   1.000
_cell.length_b   1.000
_cell.length_c   1.000
_cell.angle_alpha   90.00
_cell.angle_beta   90.00
_cell.angle_gamma   90.00
#
_symmetry.space_group_name_H-M   'P 1'
#
loop_
_entity.id
_entity.type
_entity.pdbx_description
1 polymer ?
#
loop_
_entity_poly.entity_id
_entity_poly.type
_entity_poly.pdbx_seq_one_letter_code
_entity_poly.pdbx_strand_id
1 'polypeptide(L)'
;GDRIGLIIFAGDAFLQCPLTNDVGAFMMFLDSVDPDSVQIQGTDMGRMLAEAGKVYQKKRLTSRMLIVITDGEDHEGGVDAEAAKFRDLGVSVYAAGIGREGDLIPADGEDGAFYRDSAGALVKTGKNEDLLKQLADKTGGFYVDITDNFSGLGKIINLIEGKENTFYGSRMIKEKIDRTYIFLFVLIILLGAEMVIPERKK
;
A
#
# COMPACT_ATOMS: atom_id res chain seq x y z
N GLY A 1 -4.60 13.18 3.96
CA GLY A 1 -5.40 11.96 3.96
C GLY A 1 -4.61 10.92 3.22
N ASP A 2 -4.31 9.82 3.89
CA ASP A 2 -3.60 8.70 3.31
C ASP A 2 -4.47 7.96 2.30
N ARG A 3 -3.82 7.24 1.40
CA ARG A 3 -4.50 6.44 0.39
C ARG A 3 -4.05 5.01 0.52
N ILE A 4 -5.00 4.11 0.57
CA ILE A 4 -4.81 2.67 0.65
C ILE A 4 -5.31 2.02 -0.64
N GLY A 5 -4.68 0.93 -1.05
CA GLY A 5 -5.08 0.12 -2.18
C GLY A 5 -4.78 -1.35 -1.87
N LEU A 6 -5.36 -2.25 -2.65
CA LEU A 6 -5.27 -3.68 -2.46
C LEU A 6 -4.79 -4.33 -3.75
N ILE A 7 -3.73 -5.13 -3.66
CA ILE A 7 -3.29 -6.03 -4.71
C ILE A 7 -3.42 -7.43 -4.14
N ILE A 8 -4.00 -8.32 -4.92
CA ILE A 8 -4.09 -9.75 -4.61
C ILE A 8 -3.21 -10.51 -5.61
N PHE A 9 -2.63 -11.60 -5.16
CA PHE A 9 -1.71 -12.37 -5.98
C PHE A 9 -1.68 -13.85 -5.60
N ALA A 10 -1.37 -14.67 -6.59
CA ALA A 10 -0.99 -16.08 -6.49
C ALA A 10 0.07 -16.32 -7.59
N GLY A 11 -0.20 -17.18 -8.60
CA GLY A 11 0.64 -17.30 -9.80
C GLY A 11 0.48 -16.14 -10.80
N ASP A 12 -0.48 -15.25 -10.56
CA ASP A 12 -0.60 -13.94 -11.21
C ASP A 12 -0.99 -12.88 -10.18
N ALA A 13 -0.92 -11.59 -10.54
CA ALA A 13 -1.20 -10.50 -9.62
C ALA A 13 -2.04 -9.37 -10.24
N PHE A 14 -2.96 -8.80 -9.47
CA PHE A 14 -3.84 -7.74 -9.95
C PHE A 14 -4.26 -6.74 -8.87
N LEU A 15 -4.47 -5.52 -9.32
CA LEU A 15 -4.97 -4.42 -8.52
C LEU A 15 -6.48 -4.58 -8.26
N GLN A 16 -6.82 -5.19 -7.13
CA GLN A 16 -8.20 -5.37 -6.68
C GLN A 16 -8.85 -4.03 -6.27
N CYS A 17 -8.10 -3.20 -5.54
CA CYS A 17 -8.58 -1.88 -5.11
C CYS A 17 -7.55 -0.79 -5.49
N PRO A 18 -7.92 0.16 -6.37
CA PRO A 18 -7.08 1.33 -6.62
C PRO A 18 -6.87 2.19 -5.37
N LEU A 19 -5.78 2.96 -5.34
CA LEU A 19 -5.48 3.88 -4.24
C LEU A 19 -6.65 4.86 -3.96
N THR A 20 -7.31 4.67 -2.81
CA THR A 20 -8.46 5.43 -2.34
C THR A 20 -8.23 5.91 -0.90
N ASN A 21 -8.88 7.02 -0.54
CA ASN A 21 -8.99 7.49 0.85
C ASN A 21 -10.31 7.06 1.51
N ASP A 22 -11.15 6.32 0.78
CA ASP A 22 -12.40 5.75 1.27
C ASP A 22 -12.13 4.36 1.86
N VAL A 23 -12.09 4.29 3.19
CA VAL A 23 -11.89 3.04 3.94
C VAL A 23 -13.07 2.09 3.75
N GLY A 24 -14.30 2.60 3.59
CA GLY A 24 -15.47 1.78 3.36
C GLY A 24 -15.38 1.04 2.02
N ALA A 25 -15.01 1.76 0.96
CA ALA A 25 -14.77 1.15 -0.34
C ALA A 25 -13.64 0.11 -0.29
N PHE A 26 -12.53 0.42 0.40
CA PHE A 26 -11.44 -0.53 0.58
C PHE A 26 -11.90 -1.82 1.28
N MET A 27 -12.68 -1.72 2.36
CA MET A 27 -13.21 -2.89 3.06
C MET A 27 -14.13 -3.72 2.17
N MET A 28 -14.99 -3.09 1.35
CA MET A 28 -15.82 -3.81 0.37
C MET A 28 -14.98 -4.61 -0.63
N PHE A 29 -13.85 -4.06 -1.09
CA PHE A 29 -12.94 -4.80 -1.97
C PHE A 29 -12.21 -5.92 -1.24
N LEU A 30 -11.87 -5.74 0.03
CA LEU A 30 -11.22 -6.76 0.84
C LEU A 30 -12.17 -7.94 1.13
N ASP A 31 -13.42 -7.65 1.51
CA ASP A 31 -14.45 -8.64 1.82
C ASP A 31 -14.89 -9.47 0.60
N SER A 32 -14.59 -9.01 -0.61
CA SER A 32 -14.91 -9.72 -1.86
C SER A 32 -13.77 -10.61 -2.37
N VAL A 33 -12.65 -10.69 -1.65
CA VAL A 33 -11.49 -11.52 -2.03
C VAL A 33 -11.60 -12.90 -1.38
N ASP A 34 -11.39 -13.93 -2.19
CA ASP A 34 -11.27 -15.33 -1.81
C ASP A 34 -10.08 -15.99 -2.54
N PRO A 35 -9.64 -17.20 -2.15
CA PRO A 35 -8.54 -17.89 -2.82
C PRO A 35 -8.78 -18.17 -4.32
N ASP A 36 -10.05 -18.24 -4.74
CA ASP A 36 -10.46 -18.46 -6.13
C ASP A 36 -10.45 -17.17 -6.97
N SER A 37 -10.25 -16.02 -6.32
CA SER A 37 -10.13 -14.72 -6.97
C SER A 37 -8.92 -14.67 -7.89
N VAL A 38 -7.93 -15.55 -7.68
CA VAL A 38 -6.81 -15.76 -8.60
C VAL A 38 -6.89 -17.10 -9.32
N GLN A 39 -7.20 -17.02 -10.63
CA GLN A 39 -7.32 -18.21 -11.48
C GLN A 39 -6.01 -19.00 -11.60
N ILE A 40 -4.89 -18.29 -11.70
CA ILE A 40 -3.56 -18.90 -11.80
C ILE A 40 -3.04 -19.13 -10.39
N GLN A 41 -3.08 -20.39 -9.96
CA GLN A 41 -2.59 -20.83 -8.67
C GLN A 41 -1.05 -20.86 -8.64
N GLY A 42 -0.47 -20.87 -7.43
CA GLY A 42 0.97 -20.77 -7.17
C GLY A 42 1.32 -19.46 -6.48
N THR A 43 2.61 -19.13 -6.41
CA THR A 43 3.07 -17.88 -5.79
C THR A 43 4.19 -17.26 -6.63
N ASP A 44 3.87 -16.12 -7.26
CA ASP A 44 4.78 -15.32 -8.06
C ASP A 44 4.89 -13.90 -7.45
N MET A 45 5.90 -13.72 -6.61
CA MET A 45 6.18 -12.43 -5.99
C MET A 45 6.74 -11.40 -6.99
N GLY A 46 7.44 -11.85 -8.03
CA GLY A 46 7.95 -10.97 -9.08
C GLY A 46 6.82 -10.23 -9.81
N ARG A 47 5.77 -10.94 -10.22
CA ARG A 47 4.57 -10.35 -10.83
C ARG A 47 3.83 -9.43 -9.88
N MET A 48 3.67 -9.82 -8.62
CA MET A 48 3.07 -8.97 -7.60
C MET A 48 3.81 -7.63 -7.48
N LEU A 49 5.15 -7.67 -7.39
CA LEU A 49 5.96 -6.45 -7.32
C LEU A 49 5.87 -5.63 -8.61
N ALA A 50 5.88 -6.28 -9.78
CA ALA A 50 5.72 -5.59 -11.06
C ALA A 50 4.38 -4.86 -11.16
N GLU A 51 3.28 -5.50 -10.72
CA GLU A 51 1.94 -4.89 -10.69
C GLU A 51 1.87 -3.73 -9.70
N ALA A 52 2.41 -3.93 -8.48
CA ALA A 52 2.53 -2.87 -7.48
C ALA A 52 3.34 -1.68 -8.00
N GLY A 53 4.42 -1.92 -8.74
CA GLY A 53 5.25 -0.90 -9.36
C GLY A 53 4.46 0.03 -10.29
N LYS A 54 3.48 -0.48 -11.04
CA LYS A 54 2.62 0.31 -11.94
C LYS A 54 1.76 1.32 -11.17
N VAL A 55 1.39 1.01 -9.93
CA VAL A 55 0.59 1.91 -9.06
C VAL A 55 1.40 3.14 -8.66
N TYR A 56 2.67 2.95 -8.29
CA TYR A 56 3.54 4.02 -7.80
C TYR A 56 4.06 4.96 -8.90
N GLN A 57 4.11 4.51 -10.16
CA GLN A 57 4.54 5.33 -11.29
C GLN A 57 3.57 6.47 -11.62
N LYS A 58 2.27 6.31 -11.33
CA LYS A 58 1.21 7.21 -11.83
C LYS A 58 1.02 8.49 -11.02
N LYS A 59 1.64 8.67 -9.84
CA LYS A 59 1.36 9.80 -8.94
C LYS A 59 2.61 10.33 -8.22
N ARG A 60 2.68 11.67 -8.02
CA ARG A 60 3.62 12.31 -7.07
C ARG A 60 3.21 11.99 -5.63
N LEU A 61 3.48 10.76 -5.19
CA LEU A 61 3.33 10.33 -3.81
C LEU A 61 4.58 10.71 -3.02
N THR A 62 4.40 11.32 -1.84
CA THR A 62 5.47 11.82 -0.96
C THR A 62 6.00 10.75 -0.01
N SER A 63 5.10 9.94 0.56
CA SER A 63 5.42 8.75 1.35
C SER A 63 4.85 7.54 0.63
N ARG A 64 5.69 6.52 0.39
CA ARG A 64 5.32 5.32 -0.36
C ARG A 64 5.73 4.09 0.43
N MET A 65 4.75 3.25 0.69
CA MET A 65 4.90 2.01 1.44
C MET A 65 4.20 0.92 0.66
N LEU A 66 4.82 -0.24 0.56
CA LEU A 66 4.19 -1.50 0.17
C LEU A 66 4.23 -2.43 1.38
N ILE A 67 3.09 -2.99 1.75
CA ILE A 67 3.01 -4.03 2.78
C ILE A 67 2.67 -5.34 2.05
N VAL A 68 3.50 -6.35 2.23
CA VAL A 68 3.33 -7.67 1.62
C VAL A 68 3.02 -8.67 2.72
N ILE A 69 1.93 -9.42 2.56
CA ILE A 69 1.53 -10.48 3.50
C ILE A 69 1.55 -11.79 2.72
N THR A 70 2.40 -12.73 3.12
CA THR A 70 2.64 -13.99 2.38
C THR A 70 3.40 -14.99 3.23
N ASP A 71 3.35 -16.27 2.90
CA ASP A 71 4.29 -17.29 3.39
C ASP A 71 5.69 -17.15 2.78
N GLY A 72 5.85 -16.37 1.72
CA GLY A 72 7.12 -16.09 1.06
C GLY A 72 7.55 -17.18 0.10
N GLU A 73 6.71 -18.16 -0.19
CA GLU A 73 6.99 -19.08 -1.28
C GLU A 73 7.14 -18.29 -2.58
N ASP A 74 8.23 -18.52 -3.31
CA ASP A 74 8.41 -17.97 -4.65
C ASP A 74 8.82 -19.10 -5.58
N HIS A 75 7.99 -19.36 -6.56
CA HIS A 75 8.21 -20.42 -7.54
C HIS A 75 8.74 -19.90 -8.88
N GLU A 76 8.73 -18.58 -9.13
CA GLU A 76 9.03 -18.00 -10.45
C GLU A 76 10.19 -16.97 -10.47
N GLY A 77 10.62 -16.45 -9.31
CA GLY A 77 11.79 -15.59 -9.19
C GLY A 77 11.56 -14.13 -9.58
N GLY A 78 12.63 -13.40 -9.93
CA GLY A 78 12.54 -12.00 -10.38
C GLY A 78 12.39 -10.93 -9.28
N VAL A 79 12.20 -11.35 -8.02
CA VAL A 79 12.07 -10.48 -6.84
C VAL A 79 13.22 -9.46 -6.73
N ASP A 80 14.45 -9.88 -7.02
CA ASP A 80 15.64 -9.03 -6.91
C ASP A 80 15.64 -7.85 -7.89
N ALA A 81 15.21 -8.08 -9.12
CA ALA A 81 15.14 -7.03 -10.15
C ALA A 81 14.05 -6.02 -9.82
N GLU A 82 12.89 -6.49 -9.33
CA GLU A 82 11.81 -5.62 -8.91
C GLU A 82 12.16 -4.86 -7.63
N ALA A 83 12.82 -5.49 -6.64
CA ALA A 83 13.27 -4.82 -5.43
C ALA A 83 14.18 -3.61 -5.73
N ALA A 84 15.06 -3.73 -6.72
CA ALA A 84 15.89 -2.61 -7.18
C ALA A 84 15.04 -1.45 -7.71
N LYS A 85 14.00 -1.73 -8.51
CA LYS A 85 13.07 -0.69 -9.00
C LYS A 85 12.32 -0.01 -7.86
N PHE A 86 11.90 -0.76 -6.84
CA PHE A 86 11.21 -0.20 -5.67
C PHE A 86 12.10 0.76 -4.89
N ARG A 87 13.37 0.40 -4.70
CA ARG A 87 14.38 1.27 -4.12
C ARG A 87 14.52 2.57 -4.93
N ASP A 88 14.64 2.46 -6.25
CA ASP A 88 14.79 3.63 -7.13
C ASP A 88 13.53 4.52 -7.14
N LEU A 89 12.36 3.94 -6.95
CA LEU A 89 11.08 4.64 -6.79
C LEU A 89 10.87 5.24 -5.39
N GLY A 90 11.79 5.00 -4.44
CA GLY A 90 11.68 5.44 -3.05
C GLY A 90 10.52 4.78 -2.30
N VAL A 91 10.19 3.53 -2.64
CA VAL A 91 9.12 2.74 -2.02
C VAL A 91 9.75 1.73 -1.06
N SER A 92 9.44 1.83 0.22
CA SER A 92 9.87 0.85 1.22
C SER A 92 8.89 -0.32 1.27
N VAL A 93 9.40 -1.55 1.22
CA VAL A 93 8.60 -2.78 1.29
C VAL A 93 8.71 -3.37 2.69
N TYR A 94 7.56 -3.57 3.35
CA TYR A 94 7.45 -4.22 4.65
C TYR A 94 6.79 -5.57 4.45
N ALA A 95 7.49 -6.64 4.82
CA ALA A 95 7.02 -8.00 4.63
C ALA A 95 6.51 -8.58 5.95
N ALA A 96 5.31 -9.15 5.94
CA ALA A 96 4.71 -9.88 7.03
C ALA A 96 4.56 -11.35 6.61
N GLY A 97 5.39 -12.22 7.21
CA GLY A 97 5.40 -13.64 6.96
C GLY A 97 4.30 -14.35 7.74
N ILE A 98 3.48 -15.18 7.08
CA ILE A 98 2.47 -16.01 7.75
C ILE A 98 2.61 -17.48 7.35
N GLY A 99 2.40 -18.40 8.30
CA GLY A 99 2.46 -19.84 8.07
C GLY A 99 3.70 -20.47 8.71
N ARG A 100 3.63 -21.76 9.03
CA ARG A 100 4.79 -22.50 9.53
C ARG A 100 5.42 -23.30 8.40
N GLU A 101 6.72 -23.53 8.48
CA GLU A 101 7.40 -24.42 7.54
C GLU A 101 6.96 -25.87 7.79
N GLY A 102 6.54 -26.57 6.74
CA GLY A 102 6.20 -27.99 6.77
C GLY A 102 4.75 -28.31 7.17
N ASP A 103 3.89 -27.30 7.33
CA ASP A 103 2.47 -27.52 7.58
C ASP A 103 1.77 -28.03 6.32
N LEU A 104 0.75 -28.87 6.54
CA LEU A 104 -0.05 -29.44 5.46
C LEU A 104 -1.24 -28.52 5.16
N ILE A 105 -1.49 -28.26 3.88
CA ILE A 105 -2.62 -27.42 3.46
C ILE A 105 -3.90 -28.27 3.52
N PRO A 106 -4.89 -27.94 4.37
CA PRO A 106 -6.16 -28.67 4.43
C PRO A 106 -6.94 -28.48 3.13
N ALA A 107 -7.55 -29.56 2.63
CA ALA A 107 -8.40 -29.54 1.46
C ALA A 107 -9.88 -29.43 1.87
N ASP A 108 -10.65 -28.63 1.14
CA ASP A 108 -12.08 -28.48 1.39
C ASP A 108 -12.84 -29.75 1.00
N GLY A 109 -13.62 -30.30 1.94
CA GLY A 109 -14.64 -31.33 1.64
C GLY A 109 -14.58 -32.63 2.44
N GLU A 110 -13.48 -32.96 3.13
CA GLU A 110 -13.38 -34.11 4.02
C GLU A 110 -12.57 -33.77 5.28
N ASP A 111 -13.07 -34.16 6.46
CA ASP A 111 -12.36 -34.00 7.73
C ASP A 111 -10.97 -34.65 7.66
N GLY A 112 -9.92 -33.83 7.60
CA GLY A 112 -8.53 -34.28 7.57
C GLY A 112 -7.95 -34.57 6.18
N ALA A 113 -8.63 -34.19 5.09
CA ALA A 113 -8.03 -34.21 3.77
C ALA A 113 -7.02 -33.06 3.62
N PHE A 114 -5.90 -33.33 2.94
CA PHE A 114 -4.84 -32.36 2.67
C PHE A 114 -4.57 -32.33 1.16
N TYR A 115 -4.17 -31.17 0.64
CA TYR A 115 -3.79 -31.04 -0.76
C TYR A 115 -2.62 -31.95 -1.11
N ARG A 116 -2.71 -32.56 -2.29
CA ARG A 116 -1.68 -33.45 -2.84
C ARG A 116 -1.18 -32.92 -4.18
N ASP A 117 0.11 -33.07 -4.42
CA ASP A 117 0.71 -32.77 -5.71
C ASP A 117 0.33 -33.80 -6.78
N SER A 118 0.75 -33.58 -8.02
CA SER A 118 0.51 -34.49 -9.14
C SER A 118 1.17 -35.87 -8.99
N ALA A 119 2.07 -36.04 -8.02
CA ALA A 119 2.73 -37.30 -7.68
C ALA A 119 2.05 -38.02 -6.48
N GLY A 120 1.00 -37.43 -5.90
CA GLY A 120 0.25 -37.97 -4.77
C GLY A 120 0.87 -37.70 -3.39
N ALA A 121 1.96 -36.92 -3.33
CA ALA A 121 2.58 -36.51 -2.08
C ALA A 121 1.83 -35.33 -1.46
N LEU A 122 1.88 -35.23 -0.12
CA LEU A 122 1.25 -34.14 0.62
C LEU A 122 2.01 -32.83 0.36
N VAL A 123 1.28 -31.78 -0.03
CA VAL A 123 1.84 -30.44 -0.21
C VAL A 123 2.20 -29.88 1.16
N LYS A 124 3.45 -29.45 1.31
CA LYS A 124 3.98 -28.81 2.52
C LYS A 124 4.23 -27.34 2.22
N THR A 125 3.89 -26.49 3.17
CA THR A 125 4.22 -25.07 3.12
C THR A 125 5.74 -24.88 3.32
N GLY A 126 6.37 -24.12 2.44
CA GLY A 126 7.77 -23.75 2.42
C GLY A 126 7.95 -22.27 2.72
N LYS A 127 7.66 -21.86 3.95
CA LYS A 127 7.83 -20.47 4.35
C LYS A 127 9.28 -20.02 4.13
N ASN A 128 9.49 -19.04 3.24
CA ASN A 128 10.82 -18.55 2.89
C ASN A 128 11.06 -17.16 3.49
N GLU A 129 11.44 -17.15 4.77
CA GLU A 129 11.72 -15.92 5.50
C GLU A 129 12.89 -15.13 4.91
N ASP A 130 13.90 -15.83 4.40
CA ASP A 130 15.14 -15.21 3.94
C ASP A 130 14.89 -14.33 2.72
N LEU A 131 14.02 -14.77 1.81
CA LEU A 131 13.60 -13.96 0.67
C LEU A 131 12.88 -12.70 1.15
N LEU A 132 11.93 -12.82 2.07
CA LEU A 132 11.15 -11.68 2.58
C LEU A 132 12.03 -10.67 3.33
N LYS A 133 12.99 -11.15 4.12
CA LYS A 133 14.01 -10.32 4.79
C LYS A 133 14.85 -9.56 3.77
N GLN A 134 15.38 -10.26 2.76
CA GLN A 134 16.18 -9.62 1.71
C GLN A 134 15.42 -8.57 0.92
N LEU A 135 14.16 -8.84 0.57
CA LEU A 135 13.29 -7.88 -0.13
C LEU A 135 13.08 -6.60 0.71
N ALA A 136 12.77 -6.78 2.00
CA ALA A 136 12.58 -5.67 2.92
C ALA A 136 13.87 -4.85 3.10
N ASP A 137 15.00 -5.53 3.30
CA ASP A 137 16.31 -4.88 3.50
C ASP A 137 16.75 -4.09 2.27
N LYS A 138 16.59 -4.65 1.06
CA LYS A 138 16.97 -3.98 -0.21
C LYS A 138 16.16 -2.72 -0.48
N THR A 139 14.96 -2.61 0.07
CA THR A 139 14.02 -1.49 -0.15
C THR A 139 13.91 -0.53 1.04
N GLY A 140 14.60 -0.82 2.16
CA GLY A 140 14.61 0.01 3.36
C GLY A 140 13.36 -0.15 4.25
N GLY A 141 12.68 -1.29 4.17
CA GLY A 141 11.64 -1.69 5.11
C GLY A 141 12.16 -2.70 6.14
N PHE A 142 11.27 -3.54 6.68
CA PHE A 142 11.64 -4.64 7.56
C PHE A 142 10.67 -5.82 7.42
N TYR A 143 11.13 -6.99 7.86
CA TYR A 143 10.34 -8.21 7.96
C TYR A 143 9.77 -8.40 9.37
N VAL A 144 8.54 -8.90 9.45
CA VAL A 144 7.92 -9.40 10.69
C VAL A 144 7.31 -10.78 10.44
N ASP A 145 7.48 -11.67 11.41
CA ASP A 145 6.74 -12.93 11.43
C ASP A 145 5.43 -12.73 12.20
N ILE A 146 4.31 -13.10 11.59
CA ILE A 146 2.96 -12.99 12.16
C ILE A 146 2.28 -14.35 12.33
N THR A 147 3.04 -15.45 12.21
CA THR A 147 2.53 -16.82 12.25
C THR A 147 1.83 -17.16 13.56
N ASP A 148 2.45 -16.86 14.70
CA ASP A 148 1.89 -17.20 16.02
C ASP A 148 1.12 -16.03 16.66
N ASN A 149 1.42 -14.79 16.25
CA ASN A 149 0.83 -13.61 16.84
C ASN A 149 0.90 -12.41 15.89
N PHE A 150 -0.26 -11.77 15.69
CA PHE A 150 -0.38 -10.54 14.90
C PHE A 150 0.28 -9.32 15.55
N SER A 151 0.83 -9.42 16.76
CA SER A 151 1.56 -8.32 17.42
C SER A 151 2.71 -7.75 16.59
N GLY A 152 3.29 -8.53 15.67
CA GLY A 152 4.26 -8.07 14.68
C GLY A 152 3.72 -6.94 13.78
N LEU A 153 2.42 -6.96 13.47
CA LEU A 153 1.76 -5.90 12.70
C LEU A 153 1.74 -4.56 13.45
N GLY A 154 1.76 -4.59 14.79
CA GLY A 154 1.84 -3.38 15.61
C GLY A 154 3.06 -2.52 15.28
N LYS A 155 4.19 -3.14 14.90
CA LYS A 155 5.37 -2.39 14.44
C LYS A 155 5.13 -1.65 13.13
N ILE A 156 4.40 -2.26 12.20
CA ILE A 156 4.05 -1.66 10.91
C ILE A 156 3.05 -0.52 11.14
N ILE A 157 2.04 -0.72 11.99
CA ILE A 157 1.04 0.30 12.35
C ILE A 157 1.71 1.51 12.99
N ASN A 158 2.56 1.30 14.00
CA ASN A 158 3.30 2.39 14.65
C ASN A 158 4.20 3.17 13.68
N LEU A 159 4.72 2.51 12.64
CA LEU A 159 5.51 3.18 11.62
C LEU A 159 4.66 4.08 10.72
N ILE A 160 3.45 3.64 10.36
CA ILE A 160 2.49 4.43 9.59
C ILE A 160 2.14 5.70 10.38
N GLU A 161 1.80 5.55 11.66
CA GLU A 161 1.52 6.67 12.59
C GLU A 161 2.74 7.57 12.83
N GLY A 162 3.93 6.98 12.96
CA GLY A 162 5.18 7.71 13.19
C GLY A 162 5.63 8.53 11.97
N LYS A 163 5.43 8.01 10.75
CA LYS A 163 5.69 8.73 9.50
C LYS A 163 4.75 9.92 9.34
N GLU A 164 3.48 9.80 9.76
CA GLU A 164 2.54 10.92 9.75
C GLU A 164 3.13 12.16 10.48
N ASN A 165 3.70 11.95 11.65
CA ASN A 165 4.29 13.02 12.47
C ASN A 165 5.55 13.68 11.87
N THR A 166 6.34 12.95 11.07
CA THR A 166 7.57 13.50 10.45
C THR A 166 7.29 14.34 9.21
N PHE A 167 6.22 14.07 8.46
CA PHE A 167 5.87 14.80 7.25
C PHE A 167 5.17 16.14 7.51
N TYR A 168 4.53 16.34 8.67
CA TYR A 168 4.02 17.66 9.07
C TYR A 168 5.15 18.68 9.34
N GLY A 169 6.34 18.23 9.76
CA GLY A 169 7.46 19.10 10.10
C GLY A 169 8.24 19.70 8.91
N SER A 170 8.11 19.16 7.69
CA SER A 170 8.91 19.63 6.52
C SER A 170 8.09 20.21 5.38
N ARG A 171 6.76 20.16 5.45
CA ARG A 171 5.94 21.03 4.60
C ARG A 171 5.95 22.42 5.23
N MET A 172 6.89 23.26 4.80
CA MET A 172 6.55 24.67 4.61
C MET A 172 5.38 24.69 3.64
N ILE A 173 4.17 24.55 4.18
CA ILE A 173 2.95 24.93 3.50
C ILE A 173 3.20 26.42 3.28
N LYS A 174 3.62 26.79 2.06
CA LYS A 174 3.29 28.12 1.55
C LYS A 174 1.77 28.12 1.56
N GLU A 175 1.19 28.50 2.69
CA GLU A 175 -0.18 28.98 2.71
C GLU A 175 -0.20 30.02 1.62
N LYS A 176 -0.98 29.74 0.59
CA LYS A 176 -1.30 30.73 -0.42
C LYS A 176 -2.09 31.77 0.37
N ILE A 177 -1.41 32.78 0.90
CA ILE A 177 -2.04 33.92 1.54
C ILE A 177 -2.97 34.47 0.48
N ASP A 178 -4.27 34.25 0.67
CA ASP A 178 -5.29 34.68 -0.27
C ASP A 178 -5.29 36.21 -0.25
N ARG A 179 -4.62 36.80 -1.24
CA ARG A 179 -4.59 38.26 -1.42
C ARG A 179 -5.94 38.83 -1.85
N THR A 180 -6.98 38.01 -1.91
CA THR A 180 -8.37 38.38 -2.20
C THR A 180 -8.88 39.49 -1.27
N TYR A 181 -8.44 39.50 -0.01
CA TYR A 181 -8.83 40.53 0.95
C TYR A 181 -8.30 41.94 0.61
N ILE A 182 -7.17 42.03 -0.11
CA ILE A 182 -6.64 43.33 -0.55
C ILE A 182 -7.57 43.94 -1.60
N PHE A 183 -8.08 43.14 -2.53
CA PHE A 183 -9.05 43.61 -3.53
C PHE A 183 -10.38 44.02 -2.90
N LEU A 184 -10.86 43.26 -1.89
CA LEU A 184 -12.07 43.61 -1.15
C LEU A 184 -11.90 44.95 -0.39
N PHE A 185 -10.75 45.15 0.24
CA PHE A 185 -10.45 46.39 0.98
C PHE A 185 -10.36 47.61 0.05
N VAL A 186 -9.73 47.47 -1.12
CA VAL A 186 -9.69 48.53 -2.15
C VAL A 186 -11.10 48.88 -2.64
N LEU A 187 -11.96 47.89 -2.84
CA LEU A 187 -13.35 48.11 -3.25
C LEU A 187 -14.14 48.91 -2.19
N ILE A 188 -13.99 48.56 -0.91
CA ILE A 188 -14.66 49.26 0.20
C ILE A 188 -14.20 50.73 0.28
N ILE A 189 -12.91 51.00 0.09
CA ILE A 189 -12.38 52.37 0.06
C ILE A 189 -12.96 53.16 -1.11
N LEU A 190 -13.00 52.57 -2.31
CA LEU A 190 -13.58 53.22 -3.50
C LEU A 190 -15.05 53.57 -3.29
N LEU A 191 -15.83 52.66 -2.71
CA LEU A 191 -17.25 52.86 -2.42
C LEU A 191 -17.47 53.93 -1.34
N GLY A 192 -16.60 53.96 -0.32
CA GLY A 192 -16.60 55.05 0.67
C GLY A 192 -16.23 56.40 0.05
N ALA A 193 -15.27 56.43 -0.87
CA ALA A 193 -14.88 57.66 -1.57
C ALA A 193 -16.00 58.19 -2.47
N GLU A 194 -16.75 57.32 -3.14
CA GLU A 194 -17.95 57.69 -3.91
C GLU A 194 -18.97 58.43 -3.04
N MET A 195 -19.25 57.97 -1.83
CA MET A 195 -20.20 58.65 -0.92
C MET A 195 -19.77 60.07 -0.52
N VAL A 196 -18.46 60.37 -0.57
CA VAL A 196 -17.93 61.69 -0.20
C VAL A 196 -17.95 62.65 -1.39
N ILE A 197 -18.03 62.15 -2.62
CA ILE A 197 -18.10 63.00 -3.81
C ILE A 197 -19.53 63.55 -3.94
N PRO A 198 -19.75 64.87 -3.81
CA PRO A 198 -21.09 65.44 -3.98
C PRO A 198 -21.52 65.28 -5.44
N GLU A 199 -22.67 64.65 -5.67
CA GLU A 199 -23.30 64.63 -6.99
C GLU A 199 -23.52 66.07 -7.47
N ARG A 200 -22.68 66.50 -8.41
CA ARG A 200 -22.91 67.75 -9.12
C ARG A 200 -24.10 67.52 -10.05
N LYS A 201 -25.30 67.89 -9.60
CA LYS A 201 -26.48 68.00 -10.46
C LYS A 201 -26.13 68.85 -11.67
N LYS A 202 -26.25 68.27 -12.87
CA LYS A 202 -26.30 69.01 -14.13
C LYS A 202 -27.61 69.78 -14.22
#